data_AF-A0A1I2KZ90-F1
#
_entry.id   AF-A0A1I2KZ90-F1
#
_cell.length_a   1.000
_cell.length_b   1.000
_cell.length_c   1.000
_cell.angle_alpha   90.00
_cell.angle_beta   90.00
_cell.angle_gamma   90.00
#
_symmetry.space_group_name_H-M   'P 1'
#
loop_
_entity.id
_entity.type
_entity.pdbx_description
1 polymer ?
#
loop_
_entity_poly.entity_id
_entity_poly.type
_entity_poly.pdbx_seq_one_letter_code
_entity_poly.pdbx_strand_id
1 'polypeptide(L)'
;MFFDGRPRPGWERVPAQEAGERWDLLEISQDSVELEDLYGEEPEWFFVHDGDVTVDGPLVVHDNDGDDISTLYVIDGDLTVHGPATFQNWDSNTALYVTGAVTVRDLTCVSHGQLFVGGALTVEGQLFTGLADAGHLVVHGPVSARVWIEAAGRGAIYFPGVPEARLIGLPGNPYFGDTATVEPLDEAVLPDLADRGRLMRAALDHRPLLR
;
A
#
# COMPACT_ATOMS: atom_id res chain seq x y z
N MET A 1 -3.82 -11.15 -9.56
CA MET A 1 -4.94 -10.29 -10.00
C MET A 1 -4.34 -8.95 -10.41
N PHE A 2 -4.81 -8.38 -11.52
CA PHE A 2 -4.45 -7.02 -11.92
C PHE A 2 -5.71 -6.17 -11.78
N PHE A 3 -5.59 -5.06 -11.06
CA PHE A 3 -6.57 -3.99 -11.09
C PHE A 3 -6.23 -3.11 -12.28
N ASP A 4 -6.74 -3.47 -13.46
CA ASP A 4 -6.47 -2.82 -14.75
C ASP A 4 -7.55 -1.78 -15.11
N GLY A 5 -8.19 -1.18 -14.11
CA GLY A 5 -9.29 -0.24 -14.31
C GLY A 5 -10.59 -0.87 -14.81
N ARG A 6 -10.68 -2.20 -14.99
CA ARG A 6 -11.88 -2.85 -15.53
C ARG A 6 -12.57 -3.73 -14.49
N PRO A 7 -13.83 -3.44 -14.11
CA PRO A 7 -14.55 -4.26 -13.14
C PRO A 7 -14.71 -5.68 -13.68
N ARG A 8 -14.25 -6.65 -12.90
CA ARG A 8 -14.44 -8.08 -13.14
C ARG A 8 -15.79 -8.52 -12.54
N PRO A 9 -16.31 -9.71 -12.89
CA PRO A 9 -17.44 -10.28 -12.18
C PRO A 9 -17.21 -10.25 -10.67
N GLY A 10 -18.19 -9.74 -9.91
CA GLY A 10 -18.10 -9.53 -8.46
C GLY A 10 -17.81 -8.08 -8.03
N TRP A 11 -17.45 -7.19 -8.97
CA TRP A 11 -17.27 -5.76 -8.67
C TRP A 11 -18.48 -4.94 -9.12
N GLU A 12 -19.06 -4.20 -8.19
CA GLU A 12 -20.14 -3.24 -8.41
C GLU A 12 -19.57 -1.84 -8.63
N ARG A 13 -20.20 -1.06 -9.51
CA ARG A 13 -19.91 0.38 -9.66
C ARG A 13 -20.88 1.15 -8.78
N VAL A 14 -20.36 1.82 -7.76
CA VAL A 14 -21.14 2.66 -6.85
C VAL A 14 -20.82 4.12 -7.15
N PRO A 15 -21.82 5.02 -7.33
CA PRO A 15 -21.55 6.45 -7.48
C PRO A 15 -20.73 6.98 -6.30
N ALA A 16 -19.73 7.83 -6.55
CA ALA A 16 -18.86 8.32 -5.47
C ALA A 16 -19.61 9.02 -4.33
N GLN A 17 -20.69 9.76 -4.64
CA GLN A 17 -21.53 10.35 -3.60
C GLN A 17 -22.12 9.30 -2.64
N GLU A 18 -22.66 8.20 -3.17
CA GLU A 18 -23.22 7.10 -2.36
C GLU A 18 -22.09 6.34 -1.64
N ALA A 19 -20.97 6.15 -2.31
CA ALA A 19 -19.83 5.43 -1.77
C ALA A 19 -19.16 6.20 -0.62
N GLY A 20 -19.04 7.52 -0.73
CA GLY A 20 -18.46 8.39 0.30
C GLY A 20 -19.28 8.44 1.59
N GLU A 21 -20.59 8.16 1.53
CA GLU A 21 -21.42 7.99 2.74
C GLU A 21 -21.08 6.70 3.52
N ARG A 22 -20.50 5.70 2.86
CA ARG A 22 -20.19 4.38 3.43
C ARG A 22 -18.71 4.17 3.71
N TRP A 23 -17.85 4.72 2.87
CA TRP A 23 -16.40 4.56 2.90
C TRP A 23 -15.75 5.94 2.82
N ASP A 24 -15.77 6.66 3.94
CA ASP A 24 -15.22 8.01 4.07
C ASP A 24 -13.69 7.97 3.97
N LEU A 25 -13.14 8.36 2.80
CA LEU A 25 -11.71 8.33 2.56
C LEU A 25 -10.92 9.25 3.50
N LEU A 26 -11.53 10.34 3.96
CA LEU A 26 -10.87 11.25 4.90
C LEU A 26 -10.65 10.55 6.24
N GLU A 27 -11.68 9.89 6.76
CA GLU A 27 -11.58 9.07 7.97
C GLU A 27 -10.58 7.91 7.78
N ILE A 28 -10.69 7.20 6.66
CA ILE A 28 -9.85 6.03 6.34
C ILE A 28 -8.38 6.41 6.18
N SER A 29 -8.10 7.61 5.67
CA SER A 29 -6.73 8.11 5.50
C SER A 29 -6.13 8.74 6.75
N GLN A 30 -6.83 8.74 7.89
CA GLN A 30 -6.40 9.44 9.12
C GLN A 30 -6.27 10.95 8.89
N ASP A 31 -7.27 11.54 8.22
CA ASP A 31 -7.33 12.95 7.86
C ASP A 31 -6.16 13.42 6.98
N SER A 32 -5.46 12.49 6.33
CA SER A 32 -4.24 12.82 5.58
C SER A 32 -4.50 13.22 4.14
N VAL A 33 -5.63 12.77 3.56
CA VAL A 33 -5.98 13.08 2.18
C VAL A 33 -7.48 13.07 1.93
N GLU A 34 -7.98 14.10 1.25
CA GLU A 34 -9.34 14.17 0.73
C GLU A 34 -9.40 13.59 -0.70
N LEU A 35 -10.59 13.18 -1.15
CA LEU A 35 -10.79 12.68 -2.52
C LEU A 35 -10.34 13.70 -3.57
N GLU A 36 -10.63 14.99 -3.38
CA GLU A 36 -10.24 16.05 -4.30
C GLU A 36 -8.72 16.26 -4.34
N ASP A 37 -8.04 16.20 -3.19
CA ASP A 37 -6.57 16.28 -3.13
C ASP A 37 -5.91 15.09 -3.82
N LEU A 38 -6.53 13.92 -3.71
CA LEU A 38 -6.01 12.70 -4.28
C LEU A 38 -6.16 12.65 -5.79
N TYR A 39 -7.32 13.06 -6.30
CA TYR A 39 -7.68 12.80 -7.68
C TYR A 39 -7.72 14.05 -8.56
N GLY A 40 -7.60 15.25 -7.97
CA GLY A 40 -7.78 16.55 -8.64
C GLY A 40 -9.24 16.86 -8.97
N GLU A 41 -10.01 15.83 -9.33
CA GLU A 41 -11.45 15.82 -9.45
C GLU A 41 -11.98 14.54 -8.77
N GLU A 42 -13.08 14.64 -8.03
CA GLU A 42 -13.67 13.47 -7.37
C GLU A 42 -13.96 12.37 -8.41
N PRO A 43 -13.54 11.11 -8.16
CA PRO A 43 -13.81 10.04 -9.10
C PRO A 43 -15.32 9.87 -9.27
N GLU A 44 -15.81 9.60 -10.47
CA GLU A 44 -17.26 9.44 -10.66
C GLU A 44 -17.81 8.18 -9.95
N TRP A 45 -16.97 7.15 -9.80
CA TRP A 45 -17.37 5.83 -9.33
C TRP A 45 -16.32 5.21 -8.42
N PHE A 46 -16.78 4.49 -7.41
CA PHE A 46 -15.98 3.50 -6.70
C PHE A 46 -16.29 2.12 -7.29
N PHE A 47 -15.30 1.24 -7.32
CA PHE A 47 -15.50 -0.16 -7.66
C PHE A 47 -15.46 -0.97 -6.37
N VAL A 48 -16.58 -1.60 -6.03
CA VAL A 48 -16.76 -2.25 -4.74
C VAL A 48 -16.93 -3.75 -4.92
N HIS A 49 -16.21 -4.55 -4.13
CA HIS A 49 -16.44 -5.97 -3.98
C HIS A 49 -17.02 -6.24 -2.59
N ASP A 50 -18.22 -6.83 -2.53
CA ASP A 50 -18.85 -7.23 -1.27
C ASP A 50 -18.29 -8.57 -0.79
N GLY A 51 -17.77 -8.60 0.43
CA GLY A 51 -17.16 -9.78 1.05
C GLY A 51 -15.69 -10.03 0.66
N ASP A 52 -15.16 -11.11 1.23
CA ASP A 52 -13.74 -11.42 1.20
C ASP A 52 -13.21 -11.76 -0.21
N VAL A 53 -11.98 -11.33 -0.48
CA VAL A 53 -11.27 -11.58 -1.74
C VAL A 53 -10.01 -12.40 -1.48
N THR A 54 -9.85 -13.49 -2.24
CA THR A 54 -8.60 -14.27 -2.28
C THR A 54 -7.96 -14.17 -3.66
N VAL A 55 -6.67 -13.86 -3.70
CA VAL A 55 -5.87 -13.78 -4.92
C VAL A 55 -4.83 -14.90 -4.92
N ASP A 56 -5.03 -15.90 -5.79
CA ASP A 56 -4.08 -16.97 -6.05
C ASP A 56 -2.93 -16.48 -6.95
N GLY A 57 -1.98 -15.76 -6.36
CA GLY A 57 -0.77 -15.27 -7.04
C GLY A 57 -0.47 -13.80 -6.77
N PRO A 58 0.31 -13.12 -7.64
CA PRO A 58 0.67 -11.73 -7.42
C PRO A 58 -0.53 -10.80 -7.57
N LEU A 59 -0.55 -9.75 -6.77
CA LEU A 59 -1.44 -8.61 -6.88
C LEU A 59 -0.65 -7.38 -7.29
N VAL A 60 -1.10 -6.66 -8.32
CA VAL A 60 -0.50 -5.36 -8.67
C VAL A 60 -1.62 -4.33 -8.81
N VAL A 61 -1.45 -3.22 -8.10
CA VAL A 61 -2.23 -2.00 -8.20
C VAL A 61 -1.27 -0.91 -8.69
N HIS A 62 -1.53 -0.40 -9.89
CA HIS A 62 -0.75 0.66 -10.50
C HIS A 62 -1.61 1.50 -11.44
N ASP A 63 -1.06 2.62 -11.89
CA ASP A 63 -1.60 3.45 -12.96
C ASP A 63 -2.13 2.59 -14.11
N ASN A 64 -3.40 2.79 -14.47
CA ASN A 64 -3.99 2.08 -15.60
C ASN A 64 -3.43 2.67 -16.91
N ASP A 65 -2.84 1.84 -17.77
CA ASP A 65 -2.20 2.23 -19.04
C ASP A 65 -3.16 2.88 -20.07
N GLY A 66 -4.45 3.02 -19.74
CA GLY A 66 -5.52 3.23 -20.73
C GLY A 66 -6.20 4.60 -20.75
N ASP A 67 -6.53 5.19 -19.60
CA ASP A 67 -7.56 6.24 -19.58
C ASP A 67 -7.33 7.40 -18.57
N ASP A 68 -6.19 7.48 -17.86
CA ASP A 68 -5.95 8.49 -16.80
C ASP A 68 -7.08 8.57 -15.73
N ILE A 69 -7.92 7.53 -15.62
CA ILE A 69 -9.03 7.54 -14.68
C ILE A 69 -8.52 7.14 -13.30
N SER A 70 -8.31 8.15 -12.47
CA SER A 70 -8.40 8.10 -11.01
C SER A 70 -9.47 7.11 -10.54
N THR A 71 -9.06 6.02 -9.89
CA THR A 71 -9.95 4.91 -9.53
C THR A 71 -9.75 4.49 -8.07
N LEU A 72 -10.84 4.44 -7.31
CA LEU A 72 -10.87 3.84 -5.98
C LEU A 72 -11.52 2.45 -6.04
N TYR A 73 -10.77 1.44 -5.62
CA TYR A 73 -11.27 0.09 -5.36
C TYR A 73 -11.55 -0.09 -3.88
N VAL A 74 -12.68 -0.69 -3.56
CA VAL A 74 -13.07 -1.06 -2.19
C VAL A 74 -13.34 -2.56 -2.13
N ILE A 75 -12.69 -3.24 -1.19
CA ILE A 75 -13.07 -4.59 -0.75
C ILE A 75 -13.77 -4.42 0.58
N ASP A 76 -15.10 -4.62 0.60
CA ASP A 76 -15.90 -4.60 1.82
C ASP A 76 -15.84 -5.97 2.52
N GLY A 77 -14.65 -6.28 3.05
CA GLY A 77 -14.28 -7.57 3.62
C GLY A 77 -12.76 -7.70 3.79
N ASP A 78 -12.29 -8.94 3.93
CA ASP A 78 -10.86 -9.25 4.05
C ASP A 78 -10.20 -9.47 2.68
N LEU A 79 -8.90 -9.21 2.58
CA LEU A 79 -8.07 -9.52 1.41
C LEU A 79 -6.95 -10.49 1.77
N THR A 80 -6.92 -11.65 1.10
CA THR A 80 -5.81 -12.61 1.16
C THR A 80 -5.12 -12.70 -0.20
N VAL A 81 -3.79 -12.53 -0.23
CA VAL A 81 -2.97 -12.65 -1.44
C VAL A 81 -1.89 -13.71 -1.23
N HIS A 82 -2.01 -14.84 -1.94
CA HIS A 82 -1.07 -15.96 -1.87
C HIS A 82 0.22 -15.74 -2.69
N GLY A 83 0.53 -14.49 -2.99
CA GLY A 83 1.71 -14.04 -3.70
C GLY A 83 2.16 -12.68 -3.19
N PRO A 84 3.09 -12.02 -3.91
CA PRO A 84 3.47 -10.67 -3.55
C PRO A 84 2.40 -9.66 -3.99
N ALA A 85 2.24 -8.56 -3.25
CA ALA A 85 1.43 -7.42 -3.65
C ALA A 85 2.29 -6.18 -3.87
N THR A 86 2.02 -5.47 -4.96
CA THR A 86 2.71 -4.23 -5.32
C THR A 86 1.70 -3.10 -5.52
N PHE A 87 1.95 -1.98 -4.86
CA PHE A 87 1.22 -0.73 -4.98
C PHE A 87 2.20 0.33 -5.47
N GLN A 88 2.01 0.78 -6.70
CA GLN A 88 2.90 1.73 -7.34
C GLN A 88 2.10 2.61 -8.28
N ASN A 89 1.97 3.88 -7.94
CA ASN A 89 1.44 4.87 -8.86
C ASN A 89 2.48 5.94 -9.21
N TRP A 90 2.29 6.61 -10.34
CA TRP A 90 3.11 7.73 -10.78
C TRP A 90 2.29 9.00 -10.87
N ASP A 91 1.30 9.04 -11.75
CA ASP A 91 0.52 10.24 -12.03
C ASP A 91 -1.00 9.98 -11.94
N SER A 92 -1.45 8.72 -12.03
CA SER A 92 -2.85 8.35 -11.82
C SER A 92 -3.04 7.62 -10.49
N ASN A 93 -3.87 8.17 -9.61
CA ASN A 93 -3.88 7.79 -8.20
C ASN A 93 -4.74 6.56 -7.90
N THR A 94 -4.47 5.40 -8.51
CA THR A 94 -5.27 4.19 -8.21
C THR A 94 -5.09 3.77 -6.76
N ALA A 95 -6.18 3.78 -5.99
CA ALA A 95 -6.18 3.40 -4.59
C ALA A 95 -6.96 2.11 -4.35
N LEU A 96 -6.50 1.33 -3.38
CA LEU A 96 -7.24 0.20 -2.84
C LEU A 96 -7.53 0.45 -1.36
N TYR A 97 -8.80 0.35 -1.02
CA TYR A 97 -9.27 0.29 0.35
C TYR A 97 -9.81 -1.11 0.67
N VAL A 98 -9.34 -1.71 1.76
CA VAL A 98 -9.86 -2.96 2.32
C VAL A 98 -10.46 -2.65 3.68
N THR A 99 -11.78 -2.84 3.86
CA THR A 99 -12.46 -2.51 5.12
C THR A 99 -12.03 -3.45 6.26
N GLY A 100 -11.72 -4.70 5.93
CA GLY A 100 -11.22 -5.72 6.84
C GLY A 100 -9.69 -5.83 6.91
N ALA A 101 -9.21 -7.04 7.18
CA ALA A 101 -7.79 -7.36 7.30
C ALA A 101 -7.15 -7.72 5.96
N VAL A 102 -5.84 -7.48 5.86
CA VAL A 102 -5.01 -7.87 4.71
C VAL A 102 -3.97 -8.89 5.15
N THR A 103 -3.93 -10.03 4.45
CA THR A 103 -2.84 -11.02 4.56
C THR A 103 -2.17 -11.19 3.22
N VAL A 104 -0.84 -11.05 3.18
CA VAL A 104 -0.06 -11.12 1.94
C VAL A 104 1.32 -11.72 2.19
N ARG A 105 1.89 -12.39 1.19
CA ARG A 105 3.24 -12.96 1.31
C ARG A 105 4.32 -11.88 1.46
N ASP A 106 4.36 -10.95 0.52
CA ASP A 106 5.29 -9.80 0.51
C ASP A 106 4.52 -8.56 0.05
N LEU A 107 4.78 -7.40 0.63
CA LEU A 107 4.11 -6.15 0.28
C LEU A 107 5.14 -5.10 -0.13
N THR A 108 4.97 -4.50 -1.31
CA THR A 108 5.79 -3.39 -1.81
C THR A 108 4.88 -2.20 -2.07
N CYS A 109 5.08 -1.11 -1.34
CA CYS A 109 4.37 0.16 -1.56
C CYS A 109 5.39 1.27 -1.87
N VAL A 110 5.39 1.78 -3.10
CA VAL A 110 6.43 2.71 -3.60
C VAL A 110 5.84 3.85 -4.42
N SER A 111 6.63 4.90 -4.63
CA SER A 111 6.20 6.08 -5.39
C SER A 111 4.88 6.65 -4.83
N HIS A 112 3.82 6.80 -5.62
CA HIS A 112 2.50 7.26 -5.17
C HIS A 112 1.53 6.10 -4.91
N GLY A 113 2.03 4.89 -4.64
CA GLY A 113 1.20 3.74 -4.29
C GLY A 113 0.28 4.04 -3.11
N GLN A 114 -0.96 3.54 -3.16
CA GLN A 114 -1.99 3.84 -2.16
C GLN A 114 -2.70 2.58 -1.71
N LEU A 115 -2.58 2.30 -0.42
CA LEU A 115 -3.25 1.19 0.25
C LEU A 115 -3.80 1.66 1.59
N PHE A 116 -5.10 1.48 1.77
CA PHE A 116 -5.80 1.73 3.02
C PHE A 116 -6.37 0.42 3.56
N VAL A 117 -6.19 0.16 4.85
CA VAL A 117 -6.61 -1.08 5.52
C VAL A 117 -7.33 -0.74 6.82
N GLY A 118 -8.63 -1.06 6.89
CA GLY A 118 -9.45 -0.84 8.08
C GLY A 118 -9.15 -1.82 9.23
N GLY A 119 -8.65 -3.01 8.90
CA GLY A 119 -8.25 -4.05 9.86
C GLY A 119 -6.75 -4.18 10.07
N ALA A 120 -6.30 -5.40 10.38
CA ALA A 120 -4.89 -5.72 10.58
C ALA A 120 -4.17 -5.94 9.24
N LEU A 121 -2.86 -5.65 9.19
CA LEU A 121 -1.99 -5.98 8.07
C LEU A 121 -0.97 -7.04 8.49
N THR A 122 -1.04 -8.21 7.86
CA THR A 122 -0.09 -9.32 8.05
C THR A 122 0.71 -9.55 6.77
N VAL A 123 2.00 -9.28 6.82
CA VAL A 123 2.95 -9.56 5.73
C VAL A 123 3.84 -10.73 6.14
N GLU A 124 3.68 -11.89 5.51
CA GLU A 124 4.38 -13.11 5.95
C GLU A 124 5.91 -13.00 5.82
N GLY A 125 6.38 -12.21 4.86
CA GLY A 125 7.77 -11.97 4.51
C GLY A 125 8.15 -10.52 4.68
N GLN A 126 8.37 -9.84 3.57
CA GLN A 126 8.91 -8.48 3.54
C GLN A 126 7.83 -7.43 3.30
N LEU A 127 7.77 -6.43 4.18
CA LEU A 127 7.15 -5.13 3.93
C LEU A 127 8.23 -4.17 3.42
N PHE A 128 8.11 -3.71 2.18
CA PHE A 128 8.98 -2.67 1.60
C PHE A 128 8.18 -1.40 1.35
N THR A 129 8.64 -0.28 1.89
CA THR A 129 8.04 1.02 1.67
C THR A 129 9.07 2.00 1.13
N GLY A 130 8.70 2.68 0.05
CA GLY A 130 9.51 3.67 -0.64
C GLY A 130 8.64 4.79 -1.21
N LEU A 131 7.69 5.26 -0.41
CA LEU A 131 6.67 6.22 -0.82
C LEU A 131 7.27 7.62 -1.04
N ALA A 132 6.78 8.30 -2.08
CA ALA A 132 6.95 9.72 -2.28
C ALA A 132 5.77 10.48 -1.64
N ASP A 133 5.78 11.82 -1.71
CA ASP A 133 4.89 12.68 -0.90
C ASP A 133 3.39 12.37 -1.05
N ALA A 134 2.93 11.94 -2.23
CA ALA A 134 1.52 11.59 -2.47
C ALA A 134 1.18 10.12 -2.15
N GLY A 135 2.16 9.30 -1.79
CA GLY A 135 1.97 7.88 -1.50
C GLY A 135 1.43 7.64 -0.09
N HIS A 136 0.52 6.69 0.04
CA HIS A 136 -0.19 6.39 1.28
C HIS A 136 -0.16 4.90 1.62
N LEU A 137 0.24 4.57 2.84
CA LEU A 137 0.02 3.27 3.46
C LEU A 137 -0.59 3.48 4.84
N VAL A 138 -1.90 3.30 4.94
CA VAL A 138 -2.66 3.54 6.18
C VAL A 138 -3.26 2.22 6.65
N VAL A 139 -2.98 1.86 7.89
CA VAL A 139 -3.54 0.66 8.52
C VAL A 139 -4.09 1.06 9.88
N HIS A 140 -5.35 0.70 10.16
CA HIS A 140 -6.02 1.04 11.43
C HIS A 140 -5.83 -0.04 12.50
N GLY A 141 -5.51 -1.28 12.10
CA GLY A 141 -5.23 -2.40 13.00
C GLY A 141 -3.73 -2.72 13.19
N PRO A 142 -3.41 -3.76 13.97
CA PRO A 142 -2.03 -4.21 14.18
C PRO A 142 -1.33 -4.55 12.88
N VAL A 143 -0.02 -4.26 12.82
CA VAL A 143 0.83 -4.55 11.67
C VAL A 143 1.92 -5.53 12.07
N SER A 144 2.09 -6.60 11.29
CA SER A 144 3.17 -7.57 11.48
C SER A 144 3.87 -7.88 10.16
N ALA A 145 5.19 -8.01 10.21
CA ALA A 145 6.03 -8.47 9.11
C ALA A 145 7.27 -9.19 9.64
N ARG A 146 7.91 -10.07 8.86
CA ARG A 146 9.25 -10.54 9.29
C ARG A 146 10.27 -9.42 9.28
N VAL A 147 10.18 -8.58 8.26
CA VAL A 147 11.05 -7.43 8.09
C VAL A 147 10.29 -6.28 7.45
N TRP A 148 10.53 -5.08 7.94
CA TRP A 148 10.07 -3.85 7.33
C TRP A 148 11.29 -3.02 6.91
N ILE A 149 11.39 -2.76 5.60
CA ILE A 149 12.40 -1.92 4.99
C ILE A 149 11.74 -0.63 4.53
N GLU A 150 12.13 0.50 5.11
CA GLU A 150 11.70 1.83 4.67
C GLU A 150 12.89 2.56 4.03
N ALA A 151 12.72 3.01 2.78
CA ALA A 151 13.79 3.52 1.94
C ALA A 151 13.62 4.99 1.47
N ALA A 152 12.62 5.73 1.97
CA ALA A 152 12.25 7.04 1.43
C ALA A 152 11.99 8.14 2.47
N GLY A 153 11.18 7.87 3.49
CA GLY A 153 10.83 8.81 4.55
C GLY A 153 10.00 10.02 4.10
N ARG A 154 9.19 9.88 3.03
CA ARG A 154 8.50 11.02 2.40
C ARG A 154 6.98 10.92 2.34
N GLY A 155 6.43 9.73 2.11
CA GLY A 155 4.98 9.55 2.02
C GLY A 155 4.26 9.56 3.36
N ALA A 156 2.97 9.24 3.32
CA ALA A 156 2.17 9.04 4.51
C ALA A 156 2.15 7.54 4.87
N ILE A 157 2.76 7.18 6.00
CA ILE A 157 2.65 5.84 6.57
C ILE A 157 2.07 6.00 7.97
N TYR A 158 0.87 5.48 8.18
CA TYR A 158 0.18 5.53 9.47
C TYR A 158 -0.15 4.12 9.93
N PHE A 159 0.44 3.75 11.05
CA PHE A 159 0.18 2.53 11.79
C PHE A 159 -0.25 2.91 13.21
N PRO A 160 -1.13 2.14 13.89
CA PRO A 160 -1.57 2.45 15.26
C PRO A 160 -0.46 2.25 16.31
N GLY A 161 0.71 1.76 15.89
CA GLY A 161 1.90 1.59 16.70
C GLY A 161 3.07 1.09 15.84
N VAL A 162 4.21 0.83 16.48
CA VAL A 162 5.37 0.24 15.79
C VAL A 162 5.04 -1.19 15.37
N PRO A 163 5.20 -1.56 14.07
CA PRO A 163 4.94 -2.92 13.61
C PRO A 163 5.81 -3.95 14.32
N GLU A 164 5.26 -5.16 14.50
CA GLU A 164 6.07 -6.32 14.89
C GLU A 164 6.91 -6.76 13.69
N ALA A 165 8.15 -6.27 13.59
CA ALA A 165 9.09 -6.60 12.53
C ALA A 165 10.55 -6.30 12.91
N ARG A 166 11.51 -6.92 12.20
CA ARG A 166 12.87 -6.37 12.10
C ARG A 166 12.80 -5.07 11.29
N LEU A 167 13.23 -3.96 11.89
CA LEU A 167 13.15 -2.64 11.26
C LEU A 167 14.47 -2.26 10.59
N ILE A 168 14.41 -1.90 9.32
CA ILE A 168 15.55 -1.48 8.52
C ILE A 168 15.19 -0.17 7.84
N GLY A 169 16.05 0.83 7.95
CA GLY A 169 15.84 2.06 7.19
C GLY A 169 16.91 3.12 7.39
N LEU A 170 16.59 4.33 6.95
CA LEU A 170 17.49 5.47 7.05
C LEU A 170 17.50 6.03 8.49
N PRO A 171 18.65 6.56 8.95
CA PRO A 171 18.70 7.27 10.23
C PRO A 171 17.70 8.43 10.28
N GLY A 172 16.98 8.56 11.40
CA GLY A 172 15.99 9.61 11.60
C GLY A 172 14.66 9.39 10.88
N ASN A 173 14.40 8.17 10.40
CA ASN A 173 13.12 7.81 9.82
C ASN A 173 11.98 8.04 10.83
N PRO A 174 10.96 8.85 10.49
CA PRO A 174 9.93 9.26 11.43
C PRO A 174 8.96 8.13 11.81
N TYR A 175 8.84 7.06 11.02
CA TYR A 175 7.80 6.04 11.22
C TYR A 175 8.17 4.95 12.23
N PHE A 176 9.45 4.78 12.56
CA PHE A 176 9.88 3.74 13.50
C PHE A 176 9.67 4.13 14.97
N GLY A 177 9.45 5.42 15.25
CA GLY A 177 9.38 5.94 16.60
C GLY A 177 10.75 6.01 17.30
N ASP A 178 10.85 6.88 18.30
CA ASP A 178 12.14 7.22 18.94
C ASP A 178 12.77 6.07 19.75
N THR A 179 11.99 5.04 20.08
CA THR A 179 12.41 3.95 20.97
C THR A 179 12.74 2.64 20.24
N ALA A 180 12.47 2.56 18.94
CA ALA A 180 12.67 1.34 18.19
C ALA A 180 14.14 1.13 17.81
N THR A 181 14.58 -0.14 17.80
CA THR A 181 15.91 -0.49 17.29
C THR A 181 15.82 -0.64 15.78
N VAL A 182 16.48 0.26 15.06
CA VAL A 182 16.49 0.31 13.59
C VAL A 182 17.87 -0.05 13.08
N GLU A 183 17.95 -1.03 12.20
CA GLU A 183 19.19 -1.40 11.53
C GLU A 183 19.46 -0.44 10.34
N PRO A 184 20.70 0.04 10.17
CA PRO A 184 21.04 0.91 9.04
C PRO A 184 20.82 0.20 7.71
N LEU A 185 20.14 0.88 6.78
CA LEU A 185 19.81 0.34 5.47
C LEU A 185 21.04 -0.20 4.70
N ASP A 186 22.15 0.54 4.70
CA ASP A 186 23.40 0.19 4.00
C ASP A 186 24.17 -0.99 4.63
N GLU A 187 23.88 -1.31 5.89
CA GLU A 187 24.42 -2.48 6.57
C GLU A 187 23.56 -3.74 6.32
N ALA A 188 22.25 -3.57 6.17
CA ALA A 188 21.33 -4.69 6.01
C ALA A 188 21.17 -5.18 4.57
N VAL A 189 21.19 -4.27 3.58
CA VAL A 189 20.90 -4.60 2.18
C VAL A 189 22.11 -5.19 1.44
N LEU A 190 21.83 -5.97 0.39
CA LEU A 190 22.87 -6.49 -0.51
C LEU A 190 23.73 -5.34 -1.07
N PRO A 191 25.08 -5.48 -1.11
CA PRO A 191 25.96 -4.37 -1.50
C PRO A 191 25.68 -3.78 -2.89
N ASP A 192 25.20 -4.58 -3.84
CA ASP A 192 24.84 -4.11 -5.19
C ASP A 192 23.53 -3.31 -5.24
N LEU A 193 22.75 -3.37 -4.15
CA LEU A 193 21.50 -2.63 -3.91
C LEU A 193 21.68 -1.42 -2.98
N ALA A 194 22.91 -1.00 -2.67
CA ALA A 194 23.15 0.19 -1.84
C ALA A 194 22.62 1.50 -2.48
N ASP A 195 22.44 1.51 -3.80
CA ASP A 195 21.75 2.58 -4.51
C ASP A 195 20.23 2.45 -4.36
N ARG A 196 19.55 3.54 -3.94
CA ARG A 196 18.09 3.56 -3.72
C ARG A 196 17.30 3.12 -4.95
N GLY A 197 17.70 3.54 -6.15
CA GLY A 197 17.01 3.17 -7.38
C GLY A 197 17.10 1.66 -7.66
N ARG A 198 18.28 1.07 -7.44
CA ARG A 198 18.48 -0.39 -7.55
C ARG A 198 17.71 -1.16 -6.48
N LEU A 199 17.71 -0.69 -5.24
CA LEU A 199 16.95 -1.28 -4.15
C LEU A 199 15.46 -1.31 -4.48
N MET A 200 14.90 -0.17 -4.89
CA MET A 200 13.48 -0.06 -5.23
C MET A 200 13.11 -0.96 -6.41
N ARG A 201 13.97 -1.03 -7.44
CA ARG A 201 13.77 -1.96 -8.56
C ARG A 201 13.78 -3.42 -8.12
N ALA A 202 14.74 -3.80 -7.27
CA ALA A 202 14.81 -5.16 -6.74
C ALA A 202 13.59 -5.50 -5.87
N ALA A 203 13.04 -4.53 -5.13
CA ALA A 203 11.82 -4.70 -4.35
C ALA A 203 10.61 -4.96 -5.26
N LEU A 204 10.46 -4.17 -6.32
CA LEU A 204 9.42 -4.34 -7.35
C LEU A 204 9.53 -5.69 -8.09
N ASP A 205 10.76 -6.15 -8.32
CA ASP A 205 11.04 -7.47 -8.89
C ASP A 205 10.87 -8.61 -7.87
N HIS A 206 10.50 -8.31 -6.62
CA HIS A 206 10.41 -9.24 -5.48
C HIS A 206 11.67 -10.11 -5.30
N ARG A 207 12.83 -9.51 -5.55
CA ARG A 207 14.14 -10.14 -5.34
C ARG A 207 14.55 -10.08 -3.87
N PRO A 208 15.45 -10.97 -3.42
CA PRO A 208 16.08 -10.83 -2.11
C PRO A 208 16.77 -9.47 -1.99
N LEU A 209 16.50 -8.74 -0.91
CA LEU A 209 17.08 -7.42 -0.65
C LEU A 209 18.18 -7.43 0.41
N LEU A 210 18.14 -8.42 1.29
CA LEU A 210 18.97 -8.48 2.50
C LEU A 210 20.15 -9.44 2.35
N ARG A 211 21.19 -9.20 3.14
CA ARG A 211 22.39 -10.06 3.27
C ARG A 211 22.10 -11.40 3.96
#